data_AF-A0A838MQI7-F1
#
_entry.id   AF-A0A838MQI7-F1
#
_cell.length_a   1.000
_cell.length_b   1.000
_cell.length_c   1.000
_cell.angle_alpha   90.00
_cell.angle_beta   90.00
_cell.angle_gamma   90.00
#
_symmetry.space_group_name_H-M   'P 1'
#
loop_
_entity.id
_entity.type
_entity.pdbx_description
1 polymer ?
#
loop_
_entity_poly.entity_id
_entity_poly.type
_entity_poly.pdbx_seq_one_letter_code
_entity_poly.pdbx_strand_id
1 'polypeptide(L)'
;RTLPMVWYVPPLSPISAAANAGQMSVNNGMPDIRSLRIPLKYLANLLTAGDEEPIAVCLERMLAMRAYMRSKTVHGVIDEAIAEQVGLTGAQIDDMYHVMAIANYEDRFDIPTGHREDAEDMFEDRGGCGFSFGNGCSSGTSSTNLFGAPIRKKLQTPTEVF
;
A
#
# COMPACT_ATOMS: atom_id res chain seq x y z
N ARG A 1 -5.04 -3.01 -19.88
CA ARG A 1 -4.54 -1.80 -19.19
C ARG A 1 -5.64 -1.30 -18.26
N THR A 2 -5.79 -1.93 -17.10
CA THR A 2 -6.91 -1.70 -16.16
C THR A 2 -6.61 -0.67 -15.07
N LEU A 3 -5.37 -0.15 -14.99
CA LEU A 3 -4.87 0.72 -13.92
C LEU A 3 -5.14 0.12 -12.52
N PRO A 4 -4.38 -0.93 -12.12
CA PRO A 4 -4.62 -1.61 -10.86
C PRO A 4 -4.44 -0.67 -9.66
N MET A 5 -5.30 -0.85 -8.64
CA MET A 5 -5.30 -0.07 -7.40
C MET A 5 -4.62 -0.78 -6.22
N VAL A 6 -4.10 -2.00 -6.44
CA VAL A 6 -3.37 -2.78 -5.43
C VAL A 6 -1.94 -3.00 -5.92
N TRP A 7 -0.98 -2.58 -5.12
CA TRP A 7 0.44 -2.49 -5.47
C TRP A 7 1.27 -3.35 -4.52
N TYR A 8 2.47 -3.78 -4.96
CA TYR A 8 3.31 -4.70 -4.21
C TYR A 8 4.74 -4.17 -4.09
N VAL A 9 5.34 -4.37 -2.92
CA VAL A 9 6.79 -4.22 -2.71
C VAL A 9 7.46 -5.57 -3.06
N PRO A 10 8.44 -5.61 -3.97
CA PRO A 10 9.11 -6.86 -4.36
C PRO A 10 9.90 -7.48 -3.19
N PRO A 11 9.96 -8.82 -3.07
CA PRO A 11 10.68 -9.48 -1.98
C PRO A 11 12.19 -9.59 -2.21
N LEU A 12 12.97 -9.52 -1.12
CA LEU A 12 14.44 -9.67 -1.14
C LEU A 12 14.93 -11.13 -1.26
N SER A 13 14.08 -12.13 -1.02
CA SER A 13 14.49 -13.55 -0.85
C SER A 13 15.22 -14.18 -2.05
N PRO A 14 14.91 -13.87 -3.33
CA PRO A 14 15.66 -14.43 -4.45
C PRO A 14 17.13 -13.97 -4.49
N ILE A 15 17.42 -12.79 -3.92
CA ILE A 15 18.75 -12.16 -3.90
C ILE A 15 19.54 -12.62 -2.68
N SER A 16 18.93 -12.65 -1.50
CA SER A 16 19.60 -13.08 -0.27
C SER A 16 20.13 -14.52 -0.37
N ALA A 17 19.39 -15.42 -1.02
CA ALA A 17 19.83 -16.80 -1.23
C ALA A 17 21.08 -16.88 -2.11
N ALA A 18 21.12 -16.12 -3.21
CA ALA A 18 22.25 -16.07 -4.12
C ALA A 18 23.47 -15.32 -3.51
N ALA A 19 23.23 -14.30 -2.69
CA ALA A 19 24.28 -13.63 -1.92
C ALA A 19 24.96 -14.60 -0.93
N ASN A 20 24.17 -15.38 -0.17
CA ASN A 20 24.68 -16.36 0.78
C ASN A 20 25.45 -17.51 0.10
N ALA A 21 25.12 -17.83 -1.17
CA ALA A 21 25.84 -18.81 -1.97
C ALA A 21 27.19 -18.28 -2.52
N GLY A 22 27.59 -17.05 -2.17
CA GLY A 22 28.84 -16.45 -2.62
C GLY A 22 28.84 -16.02 -4.08
N GLN A 23 27.65 -15.93 -4.72
CA GLN A 23 27.52 -15.59 -6.14
C GLN A 23 27.47 -14.07 -6.40
N MET A 24 27.68 -13.24 -5.36
CA MET A 24 27.57 -11.78 -5.46
C MET A 24 28.77 -11.07 -4.82
N SER A 25 29.26 -10.02 -5.47
CA SER A 25 30.18 -9.07 -4.84
C SER A 25 29.41 -8.18 -3.86
N VAL A 26 30.01 -7.95 -2.69
CA VAL A 26 29.48 -7.05 -1.66
C VAL A 26 30.28 -5.76 -1.71
N ASN A 27 29.62 -4.64 -2.01
CA ASN A 27 30.21 -3.31 -1.93
C ASN A 27 29.64 -2.60 -0.70
N ASN A 28 30.48 -2.19 0.25
CA ASN A 28 30.08 -1.50 1.49
C ASN A 28 28.97 -2.22 2.29
N GLY A 29 29.00 -3.55 2.34
CA GLY A 29 27.98 -4.35 3.05
C GLY A 29 26.66 -4.53 2.29
N MET A 30 26.56 -4.00 1.06
CA MET A 30 25.40 -4.14 0.18
C MET A 30 25.70 -5.10 -0.98
N PRO A 31 24.92 -6.19 -1.15
CA PRO A 31 25.00 -7.06 -2.32
C PRO A 31 24.72 -6.30 -3.63
N ASP A 32 25.52 -6.52 -4.68
CA ASP A 32 25.25 -5.95 -6.01
C ASP A 32 24.05 -6.65 -6.68
N ILE A 33 22.87 -6.04 -6.57
CA ILE A 33 21.60 -6.59 -7.07
C ILE A 33 21.63 -6.80 -8.59
N ARG A 34 22.34 -5.95 -9.32
CA ARG A 34 22.39 -5.98 -10.79
C ARG A 34 23.15 -7.20 -11.32
N SER A 35 23.98 -7.84 -10.48
CA SER A 35 24.66 -9.10 -10.81
C SER A 35 23.70 -10.28 -11.00
N LEU A 36 22.49 -10.24 -10.42
CA LEU A 36 21.52 -11.33 -10.47
C LEU A 36 20.39 -11.06 -11.48
N ARG A 37 20.70 -11.31 -12.75
CA ARG A 37 19.77 -11.03 -13.86
C ARG A 37 18.52 -11.93 -13.91
N ILE A 38 18.65 -13.22 -13.56
CA ILE A 38 17.53 -14.19 -13.68
C ILE A 38 16.38 -13.87 -12.70
N PRO A 39 16.64 -13.62 -11.40
CA PRO A 39 15.58 -13.26 -10.46
C PRO A 39 14.98 -11.88 -10.72
N LEU A 40 15.78 -10.91 -11.17
CA LEU A 40 15.32 -9.55 -11.45
C LEU A 40 14.30 -9.55 -12.59
N LYS A 41 14.60 -10.26 -13.68
CA LYS A 41 13.70 -10.42 -14.82
C LYS A 41 12.38 -11.07 -14.47
N TYR A 42 12.38 -12.02 -13.54
CA TYR A 42 11.15 -12.66 -13.06
C TYR A 42 10.24 -11.64 -12.36
N LEU A 43 10.78 -10.85 -11.45
CA LEU A 43 10.03 -9.80 -10.74
C LEU A 43 9.55 -8.70 -11.71
N ALA A 44 10.39 -8.33 -12.68
CA ALA A 44 10.04 -7.34 -13.69
C ALA A 44 8.83 -7.78 -14.54
N ASN A 45 8.81 -9.03 -14.98
CA ASN A 45 7.68 -9.57 -15.73
C ASN A 45 6.37 -9.58 -14.92
N LEU A 46 6.46 -9.74 -13.59
CA LEU A 46 5.30 -9.79 -12.71
C LEU A 46 4.74 -8.41 -12.39
N LEU A 47 5.60 -7.42 -12.15
CA LEU A 47 5.21 -6.15 -11.52
C LEU A 47 5.34 -4.93 -12.44
N THR A 48 6.23 -4.97 -13.43
CA THR A 48 6.62 -3.80 -14.25
C THR A 48 6.59 -4.10 -15.75
N ALA A 49 5.88 -5.14 -16.16
CA ALA A 49 5.75 -5.57 -17.56
C ALA A 49 7.09 -5.83 -18.28
N GLY A 50 8.10 -6.30 -17.53
CA GLY A 50 9.42 -6.65 -18.04
C GLY A 50 10.49 -5.56 -17.86
N ASP A 51 10.16 -4.40 -17.29
CA ASP A 51 11.13 -3.36 -16.97
C ASP A 51 11.87 -3.65 -15.66
N GLU A 52 13.16 -3.94 -15.75
CA GLU A 52 14.00 -4.34 -14.63
C GLU A 52 14.42 -3.16 -13.72
N GLU A 53 14.46 -1.93 -14.24
CA GLU A 53 15.03 -0.78 -13.51
C GLU A 53 14.23 -0.39 -12.25
N PRO A 54 12.89 -0.29 -12.28
CA PRO A 54 12.12 0.07 -11.09
C PRO A 54 12.25 -0.98 -9.98
N ILE A 55 12.41 -2.25 -10.36
CA ILE A 55 12.61 -3.35 -9.43
C ILE A 55 14.01 -3.28 -8.81
N ALA A 56 15.05 -3.05 -9.62
CA ALA A 56 16.42 -2.91 -9.13
C ALA A 56 16.51 -1.77 -8.10
N VAL A 57 15.98 -0.59 -8.43
CA VAL A 57 15.96 0.58 -7.53
C VAL A 57 15.22 0.28 -6.23
N CYS A 58 14.07 -0.41 -6.30
CA CYS A 58 13.31 -0.75 -5.11
C CYS A 58 14.09 -1.70 -4.18
N LEU A 59 14.71 -2.74 -4.75
CA LEU A 59 15.53 -3.69 -3.99
C LEU A 59 16.78 -3.02 -3.42
N GLU A 60 17.43 -2.12 -4.17
CA GLU A 60 18.59 -1.35 -3.72
C GLU A 60 18.25 -0.50 -2.50
N ARG A 61 17.12 0.22 -2.53
CA ARG A 61 16.64 1.01 -1.38
C ARG A 61 16.35 0.19 -0.14
N MET A 62 15.75 -1.00 -0.29
CA MET A 62 15.49 -1.88 0.86
C MET A 62 16.78 -2.45 1.47
N LEU A 63 17.78 -2.76 0.65
CA LEU A 63 19.09 -3.19 1.16
C LEU A 63 19.84 -2.03 1.82
N ALA A 64 19.79 -0.83 1.23
CA ALA A 64 20.35 0.38 1.82
C ALA A 64 19.72 0.69 3.19
N MET A 65 18.39 0.59 3.33
CA MET A 65 17.72 0.72 4.63
C MET A 65 18.26 -0.29 5.66
N ARG A 66 18.44 -1.55 5.29
CA ARG A 66 19.01 -2.57 6.19
C ARG A 66 20.45 -2.25 6.58
N ALA A 67 21.28 -1.83 5.63
CA ALA A 67 22.68 -1.49 5.87
C ALA A 67 22.82 -0.24 6.75
N TYR A 68 22.05 0.81 6.47
CA TYR A 68 22.00 2.05 7.24
C TYR A 68 21.54 1.79 8.69
N MET A 69 20.43 1.07 8.87
CA MET A 69 19.94 0.74 10.21
C MET A 69 20.90 -0.16 10.99
N ARG A 70 21.63 -1.06 10.31
CA ARG A 70 22.69 -1.85 10.93
C ARG A 70 23.86 -0.96 11.38
N SER A 71 24.30 -0.02 10.56
CA SER A 71 25.36 0.94 10.95
C SER A 71 24.95 1.76 12.17
N LYS A 72 23.72 2.28 12.16
CA LYS A 72 23.15 3.07 13.25
C LYS A 72 22.99 2.27 14.54
N THR A 73 22.49 1.04 14.48
CA THR A 73 22.17 0.23 15.69
C THR A 73 23.34 -0.59 16.23
N VAL A 74 24.20 -1.11 15.36
CA VAL A 74 25.33 -1.99 15.76
C VAL A 74 26.60 -1.20 15.98
N HIS A 75 26.91 -0.28 15.06
CA HIS A 75 28.16 0.50 15.09
C HIS A 75 27.99 1.88 15.74
N GLY A 76 26.75 2.34 15.95
CA GLY A 76 26.46 3.65 16.51
C GLY A 76 26.84 4.81 15.58
N VAL A 77 27.04 4.54 14.29
CA VAL A 77 27.47 5.52 13.30
C VAL A 77 26.31 5.81 12.34
N ILE A 78 26.04 7.10 12.12
CA ILE A 78 25.10 7.55 11.08
C ILE A 78 25.92 7.69 9.80
N ASP A 79 25.78 6.71 8.91
CA ASP A 79 26.48 6.67 7.62
C ASP A 79 25.56 7.15 6.50
N GLU A 80 25.58 8.47 6.24
CA GLU A 80 24.74 9.09 5.20
C GLU A 80 25.13 8.65 3.78
N ALA A 81 26.35 8.18 3.55
CA ALA A 81 26.80 7.75 2.24
C ALA A 81 25.96 6.56 1.70
N ILE A 82 25.47 5.70 2.59
CA ILE A 82 24.57 4.58 2.23
C ILE A 82 23.23 5.10 1.69
N ALA A 83 22.70 6.17 2.27
CA ALA A 83 21.45 6.78 1.82
C ALA A 83 21.63 7.50 0.48
N GLU A 84 22.70 8.27 0.35
CA GLU A 84 23.04 9.01 -0.86
C GLU A 84 23.24 8.07 -2.07
N GLN A 85 23.82 6.89 -1.86
CA GLN A 85 24.03 5.90 -2.92
C GLN A 85 22.74 5.46 -3.62
N VAL A 86 21.60 5.46 -2.91
CA VAL A 86 20.28 5.09 -3.45
C VAL A 86 19.37 6.30 -3.70
N GLY A 87 19.94 7.51 -3.61
CA GLY A 87 19.23 8.77 -3.80
C GLY A 87 18.19 9.06 -2.73
N LEU A 88 18.43 8.62 -1.49
CA LEU A 88 17.59 8.90 -0.32
C LEU A 88 18.36 9.72 0.72
N THR A 89 17.64 10.33 1.65
CA THR A 89 18.22 10.96 2.84
C THR A 89 18.12 10.01 4.04
N GLY A 90 18.95 10.23 5.07
CA GLY A 90 18.86 9.48 6.32
C GLY A 90 17.47 9.57 6.98
N ALA A 91 16.83 10.74 6.88
CA ALA A 91 15.46 10.94 7.36
C ALA A 91 14.44 10.08 6.59
N GLN A 92 14.54 10.02 5.26
CA GLN A 92 13.67 9.16 4.46
C GLN A 92 13.85 7.68 4.80
N ILE A 93 15.09 7.25 5.10
CA ILE A 93 15.34 5.87 5.55
C ILE A 93 14.74 5.61 6.93
N ASP A 94 14.82 6.56 7.86
CA ASP A 94 14.19 6.45 9.18
C ASP A 94 12.65 6.37 9.06
N ASP A 95 12.04 7.15 8.16
CA ASP A 95 10.59 7.08 7.86
C ASP A 95 10.21 5.73 7.23
N MET A 96 11.01 5.25 6.26
CA MET A 96 10.82 3.92 5.67
C MET A 96 10.92 2.84 6.75
N TYR A 97 11.87 2.93 7.67
CA TYR A 97 12.01 1.99 8.77
C TYR A 97 10.81 2.05 9.72
N HIS A 98 10.28 3.24 10.00
CA HIS A 98 9.09 3.41 10.82
C HIS A 98 7.87 2.69 10.20
N VAL A 99 7.58 2.97 8.92
CA VAL A 99 6.41 2.40 8.24
C VAL A 99 6.56 0.91 7.96
N MET A 100 7.77 0.45 7.59
CA MET A 100 7.98 -0.94 7.13
C MET A 100 8.40 -1.91 8.24
N ALA A 101 9.14 -1.44 9.26
CA ALA A 101 9.70 -2.32 10.29
C ALA A 101 8.99 -2.18 11.64
N ILE A 102 8.69 -0.95 12.10
CA ILE A 102 7.91 -0.73 13.33
C ILE A 102 6.43 -1.03 13.03
N ALA A 103 5.92 -0.41 11.96
CA ALA A 103 4.61 -0.69 11.37
C ALA A 103 3.47 -0.63 12.40
N ASN A 104 3.33 0.50 13.09
CA ASN A 104 2.22 0.70 14.03
C ASN A 104 0.87 0.58 13.33
N TYR A 105 -0.18 0.31 14.09
CA TYR A 105 -1.49 0.04 13.50
C TYR A 105 -2.04 1.27 12.76
N GLU A 106 -1.89 2.44 13.37
CA GLU A 106 -2.27 3.75 12.87
C GLU A 106 -1.54 4.14 11.58
N ASP A 107 -0.28 3.73 11.41
CA ASP A 107 0.52 4.06 10.22
C ASP A 107 0.24 3.11 9.04
N ARG A 108 -0.28 1.91 9.33
CA ARG A 108 -0.60 0.91 8.30
C ARG A 108 -1.94 1.18 7.61
N PHE A 109 -2.89 1.78 8.33
CA PHE A 109 -4.27 1.90 7.88
C PHE A 109 -4.78 3.32 8.08
N ASP A 110 -4.65 4.14 7.04
CA ASP A 110 -5.38 5.39 6.91
C ASP A 110 -6.60 5.18 6.02
N ILE A 111 -7.69 4.66 6.60
CA ILE A 111 -8.95 4.39 5.91
C ILE A 111 -9.99 5.40 6.41
N PRO A 112 -10.25 6.49 5.66
CA PRO A 112 -11.25 7.47 6.05
C PRO A 112 -12.67 6.90 5.94
N THR A 113 -13.61 7.53 6.65
CA THR A 113 -15.03 7.20 6.57
C THR A 113 -15.56 7.51 5.17
N GLY A 114 -16.38 6.61 4.61
CA GLY A 114 -16.96 6.77 3.27
C GLY A 114 -18.12 7.76 3.16
N HIS A 115 -18.41 8.53 4.21
CA HIS A 115 -19.46 9.55 4.27
C HIS A 115 -20.83 9.11 3.71
N ARG A 116 -21.36 7.98 4.20
CA ARG A 116 -22.65 7.43 3.73
C ARG A 116 -23.84 8.33 4.04
N GLU A 117 -23.69 9.18 5.06
CA GLU A 117 -24.66 10.19 5.49
C GLU A 117 -25.04 11.21 4.42
N ASP A 118 -24.17 11.44 3.44
CA ASP A 118 -24.44 12.40 2.37
C ASP A 118 -25.37 11.84 1.29
N ALA A 119 -25.45 10.50 1.18
CA ALA A 119 -26.18 9.83 0.11
C ALA A 119 -27.49 9.15 0.59
N GLU A 120 -27.55 8.73 1.86
CA GLU A 120 -28.64 7.91 2.39
C GLU A 120 -29.18 8.46 3.74
N ASP A 121 -30.46 8.21 4.05
CA ASP A 121 -31.05 8.57 5.35
C ASP A 121 -30.53 7.63 6.44
N MET A 122 -29.43 8.03 7.08
CA MET A 122 -28.79 7.23 8.13
C MET A 122 -29.69 7.04 9.36
N PHE A 123 -30.68 7.90 9.61
CA PHE A 123 -31.58 7.71 10.76
C PHE A 123 -32.57 6.58 10.53
N GLU A 124 -33.12 6.50 9.32
CA GLU A 124 -33.97 5.38 8.90
C GLU A 124 -33.14 4.09 8.78
N ASP A 125 -31.99 4.16 8.13
CA ASP A 125 -31.15 2.99 7.84
C ASP A 125 -30.54 2.38 9.11
N ARG A 126 -30.18 3.20 10.10
CA ARG A 126 -29.66 2.68 11.38
C ARG A 126 -30.64 1.77 12.10
N GLY A 127 -31.96 1.98 11.93
CA GLY A 127 -33.02 1.18 12.56
C GLY A 127 -33.65 0.12 11.65
N GLY A 128 -33.56 0.29 10.34
CA GLY A 128 -34.19 -0.60 9.35
C GLY A 128 -33.22 -1.54 8.62
N CYS A 129 -31.97 -1.12 8.39
CA CYS A 129 -31.00 -1.90 7.62
C CYS A 129 -30.53 -3.17 8.35
N GLY A 130 -30.74 -4.32 7.71
CA GLY A 130 -30.42 -5.65 8.23
C GLY A 130 -31.62 -6.60 8.27
N PHE A 131 -32.85 -6.07 8.22
CA PHE A 131 -34.07 -6.86 8.08
C PHE A 131 -34.46 -7.00 6.60
N SER A 132 -34.21 -8.17 6.01
CA SER A 132 -34.52 -8.45 4.60
C SER A 132 -36.00 -8.77 4.31
N PHE A 133 -36.91 -8.41 5.22
CA PHE A 133 -38.36 -8.53 5.03
C PHE A 133 -38.85 -7.40 4.08
N GLY A 134 -38.47 -7.47 2.81
CA GLY A 134 -38.88 -6.52 1.76
C GLY A 134 -37.77 -5.63 1.23
N ASN A 135 -38.14 -4.67 0.36
CA ASN A 135 -37.21 -3.83 -0.39
C ASN A 135 -36.73 -2.57 0.37
N GLY A 136 -36.91 -2.53 1.71
CA GLY A 136 -36.69 -1.32 2.52
C GLY A 136 -35.23 -0.83 2.57
N CYS A 137 -34.27 -1.74 2.38
CA CYS A 137 -32.83 -1.46 2.45
C CYS A 137 -32.12 -1.74 1.11
N SER A 138 -32.91 -1.91 0.05
CA SER A 138 -32.47 -2.32 -1.27
C SER A 138 -32.74 -1.20 -2.27
N SER A 139 -31.85 -1.05 -3.24
CA SER A 139 -31.84 0.02 -4.24
C SER A 139 -32.90 -0.09 -5.33
N GLY A 140 -33.95 -0.90 -5.15
CA GLY A 140 -35.09 -0.96 -6.07
C GLY A 140 -35.90 0.34 -6.03
N THR A 141 -35.57 1.27 -6.92
CA THR A 141 -36.01 2.68 -6.92
C THR A 141 -37.21 2.97 -7.83
N SER A 142 -38.10 2.01 -8.08
CA SER A 142 -39.33 2.34 -8.79
C SER A 142 -40.29 3.08 -7.85
N SER A 143 -40.64 4.33 -8.18
CA SER A 143 -41.61 5.13 -7.43
C SER A 143 -42.98 4.45 -7.32
N THR A 144 -43.32 3.65 -8.34
CA THR A 144 -44.47 2.76 -8.35
C THR A 144 -44.05 1.36 -7.89
N ASN A 145 -44.74 0.82 -6.90
CA ASN A 145 -44.60 -0.58 -6.49
C ASN A 145 -45.98 -1.25 -6.54
N LEU A 146 -45.99 -2.57 -6.78
CA LEU A 146 -47.23 -3.35 -6.86
C LEU A 146 -47.88 -3.59 -5.48
N PHE A 147 -47.12 -3.36 -4.40
CA PHE A 147 -47.49 -3.72 -3.03
C PHE A 147 -47.83 -2.53 -2.14
N GLY A 148 -47.89 -1.31 -2.68
CA GLY A 148 -48.23 -0.09 -1.93
C GLY A 148 -47.23 0.32 -0.85
N ALA A 149 -45.96 -0.09 -0.96
CA ALA A 149 -44.94 0.27 0.02
C ALA A 149 -44.63 1.78 -0.02
N PRO A 150 -44.29 2.41 1.12
CA PRO A 150 -43.99 3.84 1.16
C PRO A 150 -42.75 4.18 0.32
N ILE A 151 -42.76 5.36 -0.31
CA ILE A 151 -41.63 5.88 -1.10
C ILE A 151 -40.53 6.35 -0.13
N ARG A 152 -39.29 5.91 -0.36
CA ARG A 152 -38.12 6.36 0.41
C ARG A 152 -37.92 7.87 0.22
N LYS A 153 -37.76 8.61 1.31
CA LYS A 153 -37.57 10.07 1.26
C LYS A 153 -36.21 10.38 0.63
N LYS A 154 -36.14 11.39 -0.24
CA LYS A 154 -34.85 11.96 -0.67
C LYS A 154 -34.32 12.84 0.47
N LEU A 155 -33.10 12.58 0.92
CA LEU A 155 -32.42 13.49 1.84
C LEU A 155 -32.19 14.83 1.15
N GLN A 156 -32.43 15.93 1.86
CA GLN A 156 -31.93 17.25 1.49
C GLN A 156 -30.69 17.49 2.35
N THR A 157 -29.51 17.44 1.76
CA THR A 157 -28.28 17.79 2.47
C THR A 157 -28.17 19.32 2.57
N PRO A 158 -27.54 19.86 3.63
CA PRO A 158 -27.39 21.31 3.79
C PRO A 158 -26.65 22.00 2.64
N THR A 159 -25.88 21.25 1.85
CA THR A 159 -25.21 21.69 0.61
C THR A 159 -26.17 21.95 -0.55
N GLU A 160 -27.40 21.43 -0.51
CA GLU A 160 -28.43 21.65 -1.53
C GLU A 160 -29.39 22.81 -1.18
N VAL A 161 -29.29 23.35 0.04
CA VAL A 161 -30.21 24.37 0.59
C VAL A 161 -29.61 25.79 0.51
N PHE A 162 -28.38 25.94 0.02
CA PHE A 162 -27.72 27.22 -0.25
C PHE A 162 -27.25 27.36 -1.70
#